data_AF-A0A7Y8TY68-F1
#
_entry.id   AF-A0A7Y8TY68-F1
#
_cell.length_a   1.000
_cell.length_b   1.000
_cell.length_c   1.000
_cell.angle_alpha   90.00
_cell.angle_beta   90.00
_cell.angle_gamma   90.00
#
_symmetry.space_group_name_H-M   'P 1'
#
loop_
_entity.id
_entity.type
_entity.pdbx_description
1 polymer ?
#
loop_
_entity_poly.entity_id
_entity_poly.type
_entity_poly.pdbx_seq_one_letter_code
_entity_poly.pdbx_strand_id
1 'polypeptide(L)'
;MNADVETKRTVIIRFVRNTVYRALGIVTFIALCITFYLQSSTAYAHGPLTALLTMIGAWVVLFICEYNVFLLKNFSAEIIEHLYRHIESYL
;
A
#
# COMPACT_ATOMS: atom_id res chain seq x y z
N MET A 1 -27.26 -13.53 5.02
CA MET A 1 -26.45 -13.48 3.78
C MET A 1 -25.67 -12.17 3.65
N ASN A 2 -26.30 -10.98 3.65
CA ASN A 2 -25.58 -9.72 3.46
C ASN A 2 -24.54 -9.39 4.56
N ALA A 3 -24.82 -9.71 5.82
CA ALA A 3 -23.90 -9.47 6.94
C ALA A 3 -22.58 -10.26 6.84
N ASP A 4 -22.61 -11.44 6.21
CA ASP A 4 -21.41 -12.26 5.99
C ASP A 4 -20.52 -11.66 4.90
N VAL A 5 -21.13 -11.19 3.80
CA VAL A 5 -20.42 -10.53 2.70
C VAL A 5 -19.76 -9.22 3.16
N GLU A 6 -20.43 -8.45 4.01
CA GLU A 6 -19.90 -7.21 4.58
C GLU A 6 -18.71 -7.46 5.52
N THR A 7 -18.76 -8.56 6.28
CA THR A 7 -17.67 -9.02 7.14
C THR A 7 -16.46 -9.46 6.29
N LYS A 8 -16.67 -10.31 5.27
CA LYS A 8 -15.64 -10.74 4.30
C LYS A 8 -14.97 -9.55 3.62
N ARG A 9 -15.76 -8.57 3.15
CA ARG A 9 -15.27 -7.33 2.54
C ARG A 9 -14.38 -6.53 3.49
N THR A 10 -14.77 -6.42 4.76
CA THR A 10 -13.99 -5.71 5.77
C THR A 10 -12.64 -6.39 6.02
N VAL A 11 -12.60 -7.72 6.07
CA VAL A 11 -11.36 -8.50 6.22
C VAL A 11 -10.43 -8.27 5.03
N ILE A 12 -10.94 -8.34 3.80
CA ILE A 12 -10.15 -8.10 2.58
C ILE A 12 -9.59 -6.68 2.57
N ILE A 13 -10.41 -5.67 2.87
CA ILE A 13 -9.96 -4.27 2.93
C ILE A 13 -8.85 -4.11 3.97
N ARG A 14 -8.99 -4.74 5.14
CA ARG A 14 -7.97 -4.69 6.20
C ARG A 14 -6.67 -5.37 5.77
N PHE A 15 -6.77 -6.52 5.11
CA PHE A 15 -5.62 -7.23 4.55
C PHE A 15 -4.88 -6.38 3.52
N VAL A 16 -5.60 -5.84 2.52
CA VAL A 16 -5.01 -4.97 1.48
C VAL A 16 -4.35 -3.75 2.08
N ARG A 17 -5.03 -3.04 3.00
CA ARG A 17 -4.43 -1.88 3.70
C ARG A 17 -3.17 -2.25 4.46
N ASN A 18 -3.18 -3.35 5.23
CA ASN A 18 -1.98 -3.79 5.96
C ASN A 18 -0.82 -4.12 5.03
N THR A 19 -1.09 -4.84 3.94
CA THR A 19 -0.05 -5.22 2.96
C THR A 19 0.54 -3.99 2.28
N VAL A 20 -0.30 -3.05 1.83
CA VAL A 20 0.17 -1.83 1.18
C VAL A 20 0.92 -0.91 2.14
N TYR A 21 0.45 -0.73 3.38
CA TYR A 21 1.16 0.07 4.38
C TYR A 21 2.51 -0.54 4.78
N ARG A 22 2.61 -1.87 4.88
CA ARG A 22 3.90 -2.56 5.10
C ARG A 22 4.84 -2.35 3.92
N ALA A 23 4.36 -2.51 2.70
CA ALA A 23 5.16 -2.28 1.49
C ALA A 23 5.63 -0.81 1.41
N LEU A 24 4.75 0.15 1.69
CA LEU A 24 5.10 1.57 1.75
C LEU A 24 6.19 1.85 2.79
N GLY A 25 6.09 1.26 3.98
CA GLY A 25 7.10 1.38 5.02
C GLY A 25 8.47 0.88 4.58
N ILE A 26 8.52 -0.29 3.93
CA ILE A 26 9.76 -0.87 3.38
C ILE A 26 10.36 0.03 2.29
N VAL A 27 9.55 0.46 1.32
CA VAL A 27 10.02 1.33 0.23
C VAL A 27 10.53 2.66 0.76
N THR A 28 9.83 3.27 1.71
CA THR A 28 10.24 4.53 2.35
C THR A 28 11.54 4.36 3.12
N PHE A 29 11.69 3.25 3.87
CA PHE A 29 12.92 2.95 4.60
C PHE A 29 14.12 2.80 3.65
N ILE A 30 13.97 2.05 2.56
CA ILE A 30 15.02 1.90 1.53
C ILE A 30 15.40 3.27 0.94
N ALA A 31 14.42 4.10 0.58
CA ALA A 31 14.68 5.43 0.04
C ALA A 31 15.43 6.33 1.03
N LEU A 32 15.09 6.28 2.32
CA LEU A 32 15.82 7.00 3.37
C LEU A 32 17.25 6.48 3.55
N CYS A 33 17.47 5.15 3.53
CA CYS A 33 18.81 4.57 3.58
C CYS A 33 19.68 5.02 2.40
N ILE A 34 19.13 5.03 1.18
CA ILE A 34 19.81 5.51 -0.02
C ILE A 34 20.16 7.00 0.12
N THR A 35 19.20 7.81 0.58
CA THR A 35 19.41 9.26 0.80
C THR A 35 20.51 9.50 1.82
N PHE A 36 20.50 8.78 2.94
CA PHE A 36 21.50 8.89 4.00
C PHE A 36 22.89 8.46 3.52
N TYR A 37 22.98 7.33 2.80
CA TYR A 37 24.22 6.85 2.21
C TYR A 37 24.84 7.91 1.29
N LEU A 38 24.05 8.48 0.39
CA LEU A 38 24.58 9.44 -0.57
C LEU A 38 24.83 10.84 0.04
N GLN A 39 24.11 11.21 1.10
CA GLN A 39 24.42 12.41 1.88
C GLN A 39 25.79 12.31 2.56
N SER A 40 26.21 11.10 2.94
CA SER A 40 27.54 10.85 3.51
C SER A 40 28.71 11.02 2.53
N SER A 41 28.45 11.06 1.20
CA SER A 41 29.49 11.03 0.17
C SER A 41 29.88 12.40 -0.41
N THR A 42 29.64 13.50 0.32
CA THR A 42 29.96 14.93 -0.01
C THR A 42 29.44 15.48 -1.36
N ALA A 43 28.87 14.65 -2.24
CA ALA A 43 28.39 15.02 -3.58
C ALA A 43 26.87 15.30 -3.64
N TYR A 44 26.22 15.58 -2.51
CA TYR A 44 24.76 15.61 -2.44
C TYR A 44 24.13 16.99 -2.73
N ALA A 45 24.36 17.48 -3.96
CA ALA A 45 23.76 18.73 -4.44
C ALA A 45 22.22 18.63 -4.64
N HIS A 46 21.67 17.42 -4.73
CA HIS A 46 20.26 17.16 -5.07
C HIS A 46 19.40 16.59 -3.94
N GLY A 47 19.89 16.60 -2.68
CA GLY A 47 19.17 16.09 -1.51
C GLY A 47 17.69 16.51 -1.41
N PRO A 48 17.36 17.81 -1.57
CA PRO A 48 15.98 18.28 -1.55
C PRO A 48 15.09 17.69 -2.65
N LEU A 49 15.63 17.51 -3.87
CA LEU A 49 14.90 16.93 -5.00
C LEU A 49 14.59 15.44 -4.76
N THR A 50 15.55 14.68 -4.25
CA THR A 50 15.35 13.27 -3.88
C THR A 50 14.32 13.08 -2.76
N ALA A 51 14.30 13.99 -1.77
CA ALA A 51 13.27 13.96 -0.72
C ALA A 51 11.87 14.23 -1.29
N LEU A 52 11.74 15.21 -2.18
CA LEU A 52 10.50 15.53 -2.90
C LEU A 52 9.98 14.35 -3.72
N LEU A 53 10.85 13.71 -4.51
CA LEU A 53 10.48 12.53 -5.31
C LEU A 53 10.07 11.35 -4.44
N THR A 54 10.74 11.15 -3.30
CA THR A 54 10.36 10.11 -2.32
C THR A 54 8.98 10.38 -1.72
N MET A 55 8.68 11.64 -1.37
CA MET A 55 7.35 12.03 -0.90
C MET A 55 6.28 11.80 -1.98
N ILE A 56 6.53 12.20 -3.23
CA ILE A 56 5.59 11.98 -4.34
C ILE A 56 5.33 10.48 -4.53
N GLY A 57 6.39 9.66 -4.52
CA GLY A 57 6.27 8.21 -4.61
C GLY A 57 5.42 7.62 -3.50
N ALA A 58 5.64 8.04 -2.25
CA ALA A 58 4.83 7.61 -1.11
C ALA A 58 3.34 7.98 -1.26
N TRP A 59 3.05 9.20 -1.73
CA TRP A 59 1.70 9.65 -2.00
C TRP A 59 1.00 8.86 -3.11
N VAL A 60 1.71 8.51 -4.19
CA VAL A 60 1.16 7.66 -5.26
C VAL A 60 0.81 6.27 -4.74
N VAL A 61 1.67 5.66 -3.92
CA VAL A 61 1.38 4.35 -3.31
C VAL A 61 0.16 4.41 -2.39
N LEU A 62 0.03 5.47 -1.59
CA LEU A 62 -1.15 5.69 -0.76
C LEU A 62 -2.43 5.89 -1.60
N PHE A 63 -2.34 6.65 -2.69
CA PHE A 63 -3.45 6.84 -3.61
C PHE A 63 -3.91 5.51 -4.24
N ILE A 64 -2.97 4.69 -4.69
CA ILE A 64 -3.25 3.34 -5.23
C ILE A 64 -3.92 2.47 -4.15
N CYS A 65 -3.49 2.54 -2.89
CA CYS A 65 -4.11 1.83 -1.78
C CYS A 65 -5.60 2.21 -1.63
N GLU A 66 -5.88 3.50 -1.50
CA GLU A 66 -7.24 3.99 -1.29
C GLU A 66 -8.13 3.75 -2.51
N TYR A 67 -7.57 3.82 -3.73
CA TYR A 67 -8.28 3.44 -4.95
C TYR A 67 -8.68 1.96 -4.96
N ASN A 68 -7.78 1.04 -4.58
CA ASN A 68 -8.11 -0.37 -4.46
C ASN A 68 -9.19 -0.64 -3.39
N VAL A 69 -9.10 0.06 -2.24
CA VAL A 69 -10.13 -0.01 -1.19
C VAL A 69 -11.48 0.49 -1.70
N PHE A 70 -11.49 1.57 -2.47
CA PHE A 70 -12.70 2.10 -3.10
C PHE A 70 -13.32 1.10 -4.08
N LEU A 71 -12.52 0.46 -4.93
CA LEU A 71 -13.00 -0.59 -5.84
C LEU A 71 -13.62 -1.76 -5.07
N LEU A 72 -12.96 -2.22 -4.00
CA LEU A 72 -13.44 -3.32 -3.14
C LEU A 72 -14.77 -3.00 -2.45
N LYS A 73 -15.09 -1.73 -2.20
CA LYS A 73 -16.39 -1.32 -1.67
C LYS A 73 -17.52 -1.42 -2.70
N ASN A 74 -17.19 -1.30 -3.99
CA ASN A 74 -18.15 -1.26 -5.09
C ASN A 74 -18.28 -2.59 -5.86
N PHE A 75 -17.42 -3.59 -5.62
CA PHE A 75 -17.52 -4.89 -6.27
C PHE A 75 -18.73 -5.71 -5.80
N SER A 76 -19.23 -6.57 -6.70
CA SER A 76 -20.31 -7.52 -6.42
C SER A 76 -19.90 -8.51 -5.33
N ALA A 77 -20.90 -9.06 -4.63
CA ALA A 77 -20.70 -10.05 -3.58
C ALA A 77 -19.93 -11.29 -4.08
N GLU A 78 -20.17 -11.70 -5.32
CA GLU A 78 -19.53 -12.85 -5.97
C GLU A 78 -18.02 -12.68 -6.14
N ILE A 79 -17.58 -11.48 -6.57
CA ILE A 79 -16.16 -11.15 -6.72
C ILE A 79 -15.48 -11.11 -5.34
N ILE A 80 -16.16 -10.54 -4.34
CA ILE A 80 -15.66 -10.49 -2.95
C ILE A 80 -15.49 -11.91 -2.38
N GLU A 81 -16.41 -12.81 -2.66
CA GLU A 81 -16.33 -14.20 -2.21
C GLU A 81 -15.17 -14.96 -2.87
N HIS A 82 -14.96 -14.75 -4.18
CA HIS A 82 -13.82 -15.34 -4.89
C HIS A 82 -12.47 -14.81 -4.37
N LEU A 83 -12.37 -13.50 -4.13
CA LEU A 83 -11.20 -12.86 -3.51
C LEU A 83 -10.97 -13.36 -2.08
N TYR A 84 -12.04 -13.49 -1.29
CA TYR A 84 -11.96 -13.98 0.09
C TYR A 84 -11.38 -15.40 0.14
N ARG A 85 -11.91 -16.33 -0.64
CA ARG A 85 -11.40 -17.72 -0.70
C ARG A 85 -9.92 -17.78 -1.09
N HIS A 86 -9.50 -16.88 -1.98
CA HIS A 86 -8.09 -16.82 -2.36
C HIS A 86 -7.23 -16.30 -1.20
N ILE A 87 -7.64 -15.22 -0.52
CA ILE A 87 -6.91 -14.64 0.61
C ILE A 87 -6.90 -15.58 1.83
N GLU A 88 -8.01 -16.26 2.10
CA GLU A 88 -8.13 -17.24 3.19
C GLU A 88 -7.11 -18.39 3.05
N SER A 89 -6.72 -18.76 1.83
CA SER A 89 -5.67 -19.76 1.61
C SER A 89 -4.25 -19.30 1.99
N TYR A 90 -4.04 -17.98 2.20
CA TYR A 90 -2.75 -17.38 2.56
C TYR A 90 -2.70 -16.84 4.00
N LEU A 91 -3.82 -16.84 4.73
CA LEU A 91 -3.92 -16.47 6.14
C LEU A 91 -3.68 -17.69 7.03
#